data_AF-A0A4R4PKA6-F1
#
_entry.id   AF-A0A4R4PKA6-F1
#
_cell.length_a   1.000
_cell.length_b   1.000
_cell.length_c   1.000
_cell.angle_alpha   90.00
_cell.angle_beta   90.00
_cell.angle_gamma   90.00
#
_symmetry.space_group_name_H-M   'P 1'
#
loop_
_entity.id
_entity.type
_entity.pdbx_description
1 polymer ?
#
loop_
_entity_poly.entity_id
_entity_poly.type
_entity_poly.pdbx_seq_one_letter_code
_entity_poly.pdbx_strand_id
1 'polypeptide(L)' 'MRIQVLELPLDRSPETTDTPFALVIDRCPLSEVEYQTTGLNDFARAVGARGLLVTADEVEL' A
#
# COMPACT_ATOMS: atom_id res chain seq x y z
N MET A 1 -12.44 4.38 2.74
CA MET A 1 -11.03 3.91 2.78
C MET A 1 -10.85 2.71 3.69
N ARG A 2 -10.25 1.64 3.17
CA ARG A 2 -9.87 0.42 3.91
C ARG A 2 -8.40 0.12 3.63
N ILE A 3 -7.60 -0.11 4.67
CA ILE A 3 -6.19 -0.50 4.53
C ILE A 3 -6.06 -2.01 4.77
N GLN A 4 -5.35 -2.70 3.89
CA GLN A 4 -5.05 -4.12 3.99
C GLN A 4 -3.55 -4.35 3.80
N VAL A 5 -3.06 -5.40 4.44
CA VAL A 5 -1.70 -5.90 4.28
C VAL A 5 -1.75 -7.18 3.46
N LEU A 6 -1.01 -7.22 2.36
CA LEU A 6 -0.85 -8.40 1.52
C LEU A 6 0.56 -8.94 1.68
N GLU A 7 0.70 -10.14 2.24
CA GLU A 7 1.97 -10.84 2.25
C GLU A 7 2.37 -11.22 0.82
N LEU A 8 3.61 -10.91 0.45
CA LEU A 8 4.13 -11.21 -0.87
C LEU A 8 4.82 -12.57 -0.83
N PRO A 9 4.54 -13.48 -1.79
CA PRO A 9 5.20 -14.78 -1.89
C PRO A 9 6.61 -14.62 -2.49
N LEU A 10 7.43 -13.74 -1.91
CA LEU A 10 8.82 -13.55 -2.29
C LEU A 10 9.68 -14.42 -1.37
N ASP A 11 10.67 -15.09 -1.96
CA ASP A 11 11.65 -15.86 -1.19
C ASP A 11 12.25 -14.96 -0.12
N ARG A 12 12.28 -15.46 1.12
CA ARG A 12 12.90 -14.75 2.23
C ARG A 12 14.38 -14.55 1.88
N SER A 13 14.81 -13.30 1.78
CA SER A 13 16.24 -13.01 1.86
C SER A 13 16.69 -13.46 3.25
N PRO A 14 17.78 -14.24 3.36
CA PRO A 14 18.30 -14.69 4.65
C PRO A 14 18.67 -13.53 5.60
N GLU A 15 18.78 -12.30 5.06
CA GLU A 15 19.10 -11.09 5.81
C GLU A 15 17.87 -10.36 6.39
N THR A 16 16.65 -10.78 6.02
CA THR A 16 15.40 -10.15 6.49
C THR A 16 14.60 -11.11 7.36
N THR A 17 14.38 -10.73 8.61
CA THR A 17 13.52 -11.47 9.55
C THR A 17 12.03 -11.33 9.23
N ASP A 18 11.65 -10.24 8.57
CA ASP A 18 10.25 -9.89 8.31
C ASP A 18 9.79 -10.39 6.94
N THR A 19 8.59 -10.99 6.89
CA THR A 19 7.95 -11.41 5.64
C THR A 19 7.66 -10.16 4.79
N PRO A 20 8.10 -10.10 3.52
CA PRO A 20 7.81 -8.97 2.65
C PRO A 20 6.30 -8.83 2.43
N PHE A 21 5.80 -7.60 2.47
CA PHE A 21 4.38 -7.31 2.30
C PHE A 21 4.17 -6.06 1.44
N ALA A 22 2.96 -5.91 0.91
CA ALA A 22 2.46 -4.72 0.25
C ALA A 22 1.26 -4.14 1.01
N LEU A 23 1.09 -2.83 0.93
CA LEU A 23 -0.10 -2.14 1.43
C LEU A 23 -1.11 -1.99 0.29
N VAL A 24 -2.37 -2.32 0.57
CA VAL A 24 -3.50 -2.07 -0.32
C VAL A 24 -4.43 -1.09 0.37
N ILE A 25 -4.65 0.06 -0.26
CA ILE A 25 -5.58 1.09 0.21
C ILE A 25 -6.76 1.09 -0.76
N ASP A 26 -7.85 0.50 -0.31
CA ASP A 26 -9.08 0.39 -1.08
C ASP A 26 -10.03 1.56 -0.80
N ARG A 27 -10.72 2.03 -1.84
CA ARG A 27 -11.69 3.14 -1.77
C ARG A 27 -11.07 4.42 -1.18
N CYS A 28 -9.95 4.84 -1.75
CA CYS A 28 -9.36 6.14 -1.48
C CYS A 28 -10.16 7.22 -2.22
N PRO A 29 -10.63 8.29 -1.55
CA PRO A 29 -11.33 9.38 -2.23
C PRO A 29 -10.46 9.98 -3.33
N LEU A 30 -11.01 10.24 -4.52
CA LEU A 30 -10.27 10.82 -5.66
C LEU A 30 -9.53 12.12 -5.30
N SER A 31 -10.12 12.96 -4.47
CA SER A 31 -9.50 14.19 -3.94
C SER A 31 -8.25 13.94 -3.09
N GLU A 32 -8.09 12.72 -2.57
CA GLU A 32 -6.96 12.30 -1.75
C GLU A 32 -5.92 11.51 -2.54
N VAL A 33 -6.29 10.86 -3.65
CA VAL A 33 -5.33 10.08 -4.46
C VAL A 33 -4.23 10.98 -5.05
N GLU A 34 -4.59 12.13 -5.62
CA GLU A 34 -3.59 13.03 -6.22
C GLU A 34 -2.76 13.79 -5.17
N TYR A 35 -3.34 14.10 -4.01
CA TYR A 35 -2.70 14.92 -2.99
C TYR A 35 -1.93 14.11 -1.93
N GLN A 36 -2.38 12.89 -1.63
CA GLN A 36 -1.80 12.05 -0.57
C GLN A 36 -0.89 10.93 -1.09
N THR A 37 -0.78 10.72 -2.41
CA THR A 37 0.11 9.68 -2.96
C THR A 37 1.56 9.83 -2.50
N THR A 38 2.06 11.05 -2.27
CA THR A 38 3.38 11.28 -1.68
C THR A 38 3.43 10.83 -0.21
N GLY A 39 2.46 11.24 0.61
CA GLY A 39 2.41 10.86 2.03
C GLY A 39 2.19 9.35 2.26
N LEU A 40 1.39 8.72 1.40
CA LEU A 40 1.16 7.28 1.43
C LEU A 40 2.40 6.49 1.00
N ASN A 41 3.17 7.00 0.02
CA ASN A 41 4.46 6.41 -0.35
C ASN A 41 5.49 6.53 0.77
N ASP A 42 5.58 7.69 1.42
CA ASP A 42 6.50 7.90 2.55
C ASP A 42 6.12 7.01 3.74
N PHE A 43 4.82 6.88 4.02
CA PHE A 43 4.32 5.94 5.02
C PHE A 43 4.66 4.49 4.67
N ALA A 44 4.40 4.04 3.43
CA ALA A 44 4.70 2.69 2.98
C ALA A 44 6.20 2.35 3.13
N ARG A 45 7.09 3.30 2.83
CA ARG A 45 8.53 3.16 3.06
C ARG A 45 8.88 3.06 4.54
N ALA A 46 8.29 3.91 5.38
CA ALA A 46 8.57 3.95 6.81
C ALA A 46 8.21 2.64 7.51
N VAL A 47 7.14 1.97 7.07
CA VAL A 47 6.72 0.67 7.62
C VAL A 47 7.39 -0.53 6.94
N GLY A 48 8.22 -0.31 5.92
CA GLY A 48 8.95 -1.38 5.22
C GLY A 48 8.14 -2.14 4.18
N ALA A 49 7.01 -1.60 3.72
CA ALA A 49 6.23 -2.19 2.65
C ALA A 49 7.03 -2.19 1.33
N ARG A 50 6.94 -3.28 0.57
CA ARG A 50 7.60 -3.46 -0.72
C ARG A 50 6.76 -2.99 -1.91
N GLY A 51 5.47 -2.78 -1.68
CA GLY A 51 4.54 -2.26 -2.67
C GLY A 51 3.42 -1.48 -2.02
N LEU A 52 2.85 -0.55 -2.78
CA LEU A 52 1.67 0.22 -2.42
C LEU A 52 0.70 0.17 -3.60
N LEU A 53 -0.52 -0.30 -3.35
CA LEU A 53 -1.63 -0.25 -4.29
C LEU A 53 -2.71 0.65 -3.72
N VAL A 54 -3.11 1.68 -4.47
CA VAL A 54 -4.19 2.59 -4.09
C VAL A 54 -5.27 2.48 -5.16
N THR A 55 -6.48 2.12 -4.77
CA THR A 55 -7.66 2.15 -5.65
C THR A 55 -8.56 3.31 -5.26
N ALA A 56 -8.99 4.07 -6.26
CA ALA A 56 -9.96 5.13 -6.05
C ALA A 56 -11.34 4.54 -5.71
N ASP A 57 -12.14 5.27 -4.94
CA ASP A 57 -13.56 4.98 -4.80
C ASP A 57 -14.25 5.42 -6.10
N GLU A 58 -14.42 4.49 -7.05
CA GLU A 58 -15.28 4.70 -8.21
C GLU A 58 -16.71 4.34 -7.81
N VAL A 59 -17.53 5.36 -7.55
CA VAL A 59 -18.98 5.23 -7.60
C VAL A 59 -19.48 6.21 -8.62
N GLU A 60 -19.72 5.74 -9.84
CA GLU A 60 -20.82 6.15 -10.73
C GLU A 60 -20.89 5.19 -11.94
N LEU A 61 -21.85 4.26 -11.90
CA LEU A 61 -22.40 3.54 -13.06
C LEU A 61 -23.84 4.01 -13.27
#